data_AF-A0A1U9K6F6-F1
#
_entry.id   AF-A0A1U9K6F6-F1
#
_cell.length_a   1.000
_cell.length_b   1.000
_cell.length_c   1.000
_cell.angle_alpha   90.00
_cell.angle_beta   90.00
_cell.angle_gamma   90.00
#
_symmetry.space_group_name_H-M   'P 1'
#
loop_
_entity.id
_entity.type
_entity.pdbx_description
1 polymer ?
#
loop_
_entity_poly.entity_id
_entity_poly.type
_entity_poly.pdbx_seq_one_letter_code
_entity_poly.pdbx_strand_id
1 'polypeptide(L)'
;MLQLELERLGPSCLIVHIVDRVVHVEWYSDDIRLEEQMRPFESDLRERLAATGYRLSNVTVYPLSQQREKVNAAVHPLTLAGKKGVDIRI
;
A
#
# COMPACT_ATOMS: atom_id res chain seq x y z
N MET A 1 -2.42 -9.53 18.46
CA MET A 1 -2.41 -8.06 18.29
C MET A 1 -0.98 -7.62 18.06
N LEU A 2 -0.61 -7.34 16.80
CA LEU A 2 0.69 -6.80 16.48
C LEU A 2 0.73 -5.33 16.93
N GLN A 3 1.58 -5.01 17.90
CA GLN A 3 1.83 -3.64 18.32
C GLN A 3 3.13 -3.18 17.65
N LEU A 4 2.98 -2.40 16.59
CA LEU A 4 4.10 -1.77 15.91
C LEU A 4 4.45 -0.49 16.67
N GLU A 5 5.59 -0.48 17.32
CA GLU A 5 6.14 0.73 17.93
C GLU A 5 6.60 1.65 16.79
N LEU A 6 5.73 2.57 16.37
CA LEU A 6 6.01 3.53 15.29
C LEU A 6 7.35 4.26 15.48
N GLU A 7 7.76 4.48 16.72
CA GLU A 7 9.04 5.12 17.06
C GLU A 7 10.27 4.28 16.66
N ARG A 8 10.11 2.97 16.49
CA ARG A 8 11.22 2.03 16.17
C ARG A 8 11.24 1.59 14.72
N LEU A 9 10.15 1.80 13.99
CA LEU A 9 10.03 1.48 12.57
C LEU A 9 10.86 2.41 11.68
N GLY A 10 11.32 3.55 12.21
CA GLY A 10 11.95 4.59 11.40
C GLY A 10 10.97 5.19 10.38
N PRO A 11 11.48 5.90 9.36
CA PRO A 11 10.65 6.35 8.25
C PRO A 11 9.95 5.15 7.62
N SER A 12 8.64 5.23 7.44
CA SER A 12 7.86 4.20 6.76
C SER A 12 6.62 4.82 6.13
N CYS A 13 6.08 4.15 5.11
CA CYS A 13 4.86 4.56 4.43
C CYS A 13 3.95 3.36 4.24
N LEU A 14 2.67 3.55 4.58
CA LEU A 14 1.63 2.56 4.36
C LEU A 14 0.68 3.08 3.28
N ILE A 15 0.51 2.30 2.22
CA ILE A 15 -0.44 2.57 1.15
C ILE A 15 -1.49 1.47 1.17
N VAL A 16 -2.76 1.87 1.20
CA VAL A 16 -3.90 0.94 1.19
C VAL A 16 -4.74 1.22 -0.04
N HIS A 17 -4.78 0.26 -0.96
CA HIS A 17 -5.65 0.28 -2.12
C HIS A 17 -6.96 -0.43 -1.80
N ILE A 18 -8.08 0.25 -2.04
CA ILE A 18 -9.42 -0.32 -1.82
C ILE A 18 -10.21 -0.17 -3.12
N VAL A 19 -10.53 -1.30 -3.75
CA VAL A 19 -11.31 -1.35 -4.99
C VAL A 19 -12.32 -2.48 -4.88
N ASP A 20 -13.61 -2.18 -5.07
CA ASP A 20 -14.70 -3.16 -4.99
C ASP A 20 -14.63 -4.07 -3.75
N ARG A 21 -14.42 -3.46 -2.58
CA ARG A 21 -14.22 -4.14 -1.29
C ARG A 21 -13.02 -5.09 -1.21
N VAL A 22 -12.14 -5.08 -2.19
CA VAL A 22 -10.85 -5.75 -2.15
C VAL A 22 -9.80 -4.76 -1.63
N VAL A 23 -9.06 -5.19 -0.61
CA VAL A 23 -8.01 -4.40 0.05
C VAL A 23 -6.65 -5.00 -0.30
N HIS A 24 -5.76 -4.16 -0.81
CA HIS A 24 -4.34 -4.47 -0.99
C HIS A 24 -3.51 -3.47 -0.20
N VAL A 25 -2.61 -3.97 0.64
CA VAL A 25 -1.73 -3.16 1.48
C VAL A 25 -0.30 -3.24 0.96
N GLU A 26 0.31 -2.09 0.69
CA GLU A 26 1.74 -1.95 0.43
C GLU A 26 2.38 -1.20 1.61
N TRP A 27 3.44 -1.75 2.18
CA TRP A 27 4.20 -1.12 3.24
C TRP A 27 5.65 -0.87 2.77
N TYR A 28 6.05 0.39 2.73
CA TYR A 28 7.41 0.80 2.43
C TYR A 28 8.18 1.06 3.71
N SER A 29 9.25 0.29 3.96
CA SER A 29 10.13 0.44 5.11
C SER A 29 11.53 -0.08 4.78
N ASP A 30 12.55 0.50 5.40
CA ASP A 30 13.91 -0.05 5.36
C ASP A 30 14.17 -1.05 6.51
N ASP A 31 13.20 -1.27 7.39
CA ASP A 31 13.28 -2.31 8.43
C ASP A 31 13.04 -3.71 7.82
N ILE A 32 14.13 -4.48 7.71
CA ILE A 32 14.11 -5.86 7.21
C ILE A 32 13.27 -6.82 8.07
N ARG A 33 12.99 -6.49 9.33
CA ARG A 33 12.21 -7.35 10.23
C ARG A 33 10.71 -7.18 10.04
N LEU A 34 10.31 -6.13 9.33
CA LEU A 34 8.91 -5.80 9.14
C LEU A 34 8.18 -6.90 8.35
N GLU A 35 8.81 -7.50 7.34
CA GLU A 35 8.19 -8.58 6.56
C GLU A 35 7.86 -9.81 7.43
N GLU A 36 8.77 -10.19 8.32
CA GLU A 36 8.54 -11.29 9.28
C GLU A 36 7.42 -10.95 10.27
N GLN A 37 7.36 -9.70 10.73
CA GLN A 37 6.31 -9.21 11.62
C GLN A 37 4.96 -9.05 10.94
N MET A 38 4.93 -8.88 9.61
CA MET A 38 3.70 -8.68 8.83
C MET A 38 2.91 -9.96 8.58
N ARG A 39 3.55 -11.14 8.56
CA ARG A 39 2.84 -12.42 8.39
C ARG A 39 1.70 -12.67 9.39
N PRO A 40 1.91 -12.56 10.72
CA PRO A 40 0.82 -12.74 11.67
C PRO A 40 -0.24 -11.63 11.55
N PHE A 41 0.17 -10.41 11.17
CA PHE A 41 -0.75 -9.30 10.94
C PHE A 41 -1.66 -9.51 9.73
N GLU A 42 -1.15 -10.08 8.65
CA GLU A 42 -1.92 -10.37 7.45
C GLU A 42 -3.11 -11.29 7.76
N SER A 43 -2.90 -12.32 8.58
CA SER A 43 -3.99 -13.23 8.99
C SER A 43 -5.05 -12.51 9.83
N ASP A 44 -4.62 -11.77 10.86
CA ASP A 44 -5.52 -11.00 11.73
C ASP A 44 -6.32 -9.96 10.91
N LEU A 45 -5.65 -9.27 9.97
CA LEU A 45 -6.28 -8.25 9.13
C LEU A 45 -7.30 -8.88 8.18
N ARG A 46 -6.99 -10.04 7.59
CA ARG A 46 -7.91 -10.77 6.70
C ARG A 46 -9.21 -11.13 7.40
N GLU A 47 -9.15 -11.65 8.62
CA GLU A 47 -10.34 -12.00 9.41
C GLU A 47 -11.19 -10.77 9.75
N ARG A 48 -10.56 -9.68 10.17
CA ARG A 48 -11.25 -8.42 10.49
C ARG A 48 -11.92 -7.80 9.27
N LEU A 49 -11.24 -7.81 8.13
CA LEU A 49 -11.82 -7.33 6.87
C LEU A 49 -12.99 -8.21 6.43
N ALA A 50 -12.86 -9.54 6.53
CA ALA A 50 -13.94 -10.46 6.20
C ALA A 50 -15.20 -10.21 7.06
N ALA A 51 -15.04 -9.96 8.36
CA ALA A 51 -16.15 -9.62 9.26
C ALA A 51 -16.89 -8.33 8.88
N THR A 52 -16.25 -7.44 8.10
CA THR A 52 -16.85 -6.18 7.62
C THR A 52 -17.27 -6.22 6.15
N GLY A 53 -17.17 -7.38 5.49
CA GLY A 53 -17.53 -7.57 4.09
C GLY A 53 -16.46 -7.14 3.08
N TYR A 54 -15.22 -6.91 3.54
CA TYR A 54 -14.04 -6.67 2.71
C TYR A 54 -13.20 -7.94 2.56
N ARG A 55 -12.40 -8.02 1.51
CA ARG A 55 -11.44 -9.11 1.29
C ARG A 55 -10.03 -8.57 1.18
N LEU A 56 -9.12 -9.06 2.02
CA LEU A 56 -7.68 -8.80 1.85
C LEU A 56 -7.14 -9.65 0.69
N SER A 57 -6.63 -9.00 -0.36
CA SER A 57 -5.96 -9.70 -1.46
C SER A 57 -4.50 -10.00 -1.13
N ASN A 58 -3.77 -9.00 -0.62
CA ASN A 58 -2.34 -9.12 -0.38
C ASN A 58 -1.84 -8.06 0.62
N VAL A 59 -0.76 -8.38 1.31
CA VAL A 59 0.06 -7.43 2.08
C VAL A 59 1.49 -7.59 1.59
N THR A 60 2.13 -6.52 1.14
CA THR A 60 3.50 -6.59 0.62
C THR A 60 4.37 -5.53 1.26
N VAL A 61 5.59 -5.93 1.62
CA VAL A 61 6.60 -5.03 2.15
C VAL A 61 7.61 -4.72 1.06
N TYR A 62 7.95 -3.45 0.90
CA TYR A 62 8.92 -2.94 -0.06
C TYR A 62 9.96 -2.07 0.64
N PRO A 63 11.19 -1.97 0.12
CA PRO A 63 12.15 -0.95 0.55
C PRO A 63 11.62 0.47 0.30
N LEU A 64 11.98 1.44 1.15
CA LEU A 64 11.54 2.84 0.97
C LEU A 64 12.02 3.47 -0.34
N SER A 65 13.14 3.01 -0.89
CA SER A 65 13.65 3.47 -2.18
C SER A 65 12.64 3.27 -3.31
N GLN A 66 11.88 2.18 -3.29
CA GLN A 66 10.87 1.89 -4.32
C GLN A 66 9.65 2.82 -4.24
N GLN A 67 9.33 3.35 -3.06
CA GLN A 67 8.29 4.36 -2.92
C GLN A 67 8.66 5.62 -3.70
N ARG A 68 9.92 6.06 -3.56
CA ARG A 68 10.42 7.27 -4.23
C ARG A 68 10.41 7.10 -5.75
N GLU A 69 10.74 5.91 -6.25
CA GLU A 69 10.64 5.59 -7.67
C GLU A 69 9.20 5.63 -8.18
N LYS A 70 8.22 5.05 -7.46
CA LYS A 70 6.80 5.12 -7.84
C LYS A 70 6.27 6.55 -7.84
N VAL A 71 6.63 7.35 -6.84
CA VAL A 71 6.25 8.77 -6.79
C VAL A 71 6.88 9.55 -7.94
N ASN A 72 8.17 9.35 -8.22
CA ASN A 72 8.85 10.01 -9.32
C ASN A 72 8.33 9.56 -10.70
N ALA A 73 7.93 8.30 -10.85
CA ALA A 73 7.29 7.77 -12.06
C ALA A 73 5.88 8.34 -12.27
N ALA A 74 5.13 8.59 -11.20
CA ALA A 74 3.84 9.29 -11.27
C ALA A 74 4.00 10.79 -11.58
N VAL A 75 5.17 11.37 -11.29
CA VAL A 75 5.51 12.78 -11.56
C VAL A 75 6.15 12.99 -12.94
N HIS A 76 6.49 11.93 -13.68
CA HIS A 76 6.78 12.09 -15.10
C HIS A 76 5.50 12.59 -15.79
N PRO A 77 5.49 13.81 -16.36
CA PRO A 77 4.33 14.26 -17.10
C PRO A 77 4.16 13.27 -18.23
N LEU A 78 2.99 12.65 -18.29
CA LEU A 78 2.46 12.11 -19.52
C LEU A 78 2.67 13.21 -20.57
N THR A 79 3.72 13.08 -21.38
CA THR A 79 3.81 13.75 -22.66
C THR A 79 2.59 13.24 -23.41
N LEU A 80 1.49 13.98 -23.28
CA LEU A 80 0.20 13.79 -23.91
C LEU A 80 0.34 14.08 -25.41
N ALA A 81 1.24 13.36 -26.07
CA ALA A 81 1.24 13.22 -27.50
C ALA A 81 0.15 12.20 -27.85
N GLY A 82 -1.09 12.68 -27.96
CA GLY A 82 -2.05 12.04 -28.86
C GLY A 82 -3.30 11.37 -28.28
N LYS A 83 -3.65 11.53 -27.00
CA LYS A 83 -4.98 11.10 -26.53
C LYS A 83 -5.81 12.30 -26.06
N LYS A 84 -6.78 12.65 -26.91
CA LYS A 84 -7.84 13.64 -26.68
C LYS A 84 -8.73 13.13 -25.53
N GLY A 85 -8.39 13.51 -24.29
CA GLY A 85 -9.14 13.14 -23.10
C GLY A 85 -10.49 13.85 -23.05
N VAL A 86 -11.53 13.12 -22.66
CA VAL A 86 -12.88 13.64 -22.38
C VAL A 86 -12.92 14.09 -20.93
N ASP A 87 -13.32 15.34 -20.70
CA ASP A 87 -13.51 15.94 -19.37
C ASP A 87 -14.91 15.52 -18.85
N ILE A 88 -14.97 14.76 -17.75
CA ILE A 88 -16.23 14.46 -17.06
C ILE A 88 -16.23 15.27 -15.77
N ARG A 89 -17.21 16.16 -15.65
CA ARG A 89 -17.47 16.96 -14.44
C ARG A 89 -18.66 16.37 -13.71
N ILE A 90 -18.48 16.13 -12.42
CA ILE A 90 -19.53 15.77 -11.46
C ILE A 90 -19.79 17.00 -10.59
#